data_AF-A0A8T6MDG1-F1
#
_entry.id   AF-A0A8T6MDG1-F1
#
_cell.length_a   1.000
_cell.length_b   1.000
_cell.length_c   1.000
_cell.angle_alpha   90.00
_cell.angle_beta   90.00
_cell.angle_gamma   90.00
#
_symmetry.space_group_name_H-M   'P 1'
#
loop_
_entity.id
_entity.type
_entity.pdbx_description
1 polymer ?
#
loop_
_entity_poly.entity_id
_entity_poly.type
_entity_poly.pdbx_seq_one_letter_code
_entity_poly.pdbx_strand_id
1 'polypeptide(L)'
;MAIKIELKENLTKEEYDQISQIYAKTFTIKNEFTETNLSLKNCNKLFEKFPKSSALIKDNKKTIGQTWIVPTNRKIMTEFLENKITEQEMVLKSLKKVSLDNFNCIYLFYSSIFQKYRRQGLIFKARIKTLNHYIKFNKKIILFAWVYSKEGENLAIKTAEKYKLPLIIKK
;
A
#
# COMPACT_ATOMS: atom_id res chain seq x y z
N MET A 1 -23.07 -10.68 -6.71
CA MET A 1 -21.88 -9.82 -6.69
C MET A 1 -20.67 -10.71 -6.44
N ALA A 2 -19.74 -10.82 -7.39
CA ALA A 2 -18.59 -11.72 -7.28
C ALA A 2 -17.32 -10.91 -7.00
N ILE A 3 -17.05 -10.67 -5.71
CA ILE A 3 -15.86 -9.93 -5.30
C ILE A 3 -14.62 -10.82 -5.36
N LYS A 4 -13.59 -10.37 -6.08
CA LYS A 4 -12.28 -11.03 -6.20
C LYS A 4 -11.17 -10.12 -5.73
N ILE A 5 -10.11 -10.72 -5.17
CA ILE A 5 -8.90 -10.03 -4.75
C ILE A 5 -7.72 -10.59 -5.53
N GLU A 6 -7.06 -9.73 -6.31
CA GLU A 6 -6.00 -10.09 -7.24
C GLU A 6 -4.69 -9.43 -6.80
N LEU A 7 -3.69 -10.24 -6.44
CA LEU A 7 -2.33 -9.73 -6.20
C LEU A 7 -1.72 -9.36 -7.55
N LYS A 8 -0.99 -8.25 -7.60
CA LYS A 8 -0.45 -7.72 -8.85
C LYS A 8 1.07 -7.82 -8.93
N GLU A 9 1.54 -8.20 -10.10
CA GLU A 9 2.95 -8.19 -10.52
C GLU A 9 3.20 -7.15 -11.62
N ASN A 10 2.13 -6.53 -12.13
CA ASN A 10 2.13 -5.39 -13.03
C ASN A 10 0.73 -4.76 -13.01
N LEU A 11 0.59 -3.59 -13.62
CA LEU A 11 -0.71 -3.00 -13.95
C LEU A 11 -0.84 -2.84 -15.45
N THR A 12 -2.03 -3.13 -15.97
CA THR A 12 -2.41 -2.68 -17.32
C THR A 12 -2.75 -1.19 -17.30
N LYS A 13 -2.79 -0.56 -18.48
CA LYS A 13 -3.23 0.83 -18.61
C LYS A 13 -4.66 1.03 -18.08
N GLU A 14 -5.57 0.12 -18.43
CA GLU A 14 -6.95 0.17 -17.95
C GLU A 14 -7.05 0.09 -16.42
N GLU A 15 -6.30 -0.81 -15.78
CA GLU A 15 -6.30 -0.94 -14.32
C GLU A 15 -5.75 0.31 -13.65
N TYR A 16 -4.65 0.85 -14.17
CA TYR A 16 -4.06 2.09 -13.68
C TYR A 16 -5.03 3.27 -13.80
N ASP A 17 -5.74 3.40 -14.92
CA ASP A 17 -6.72 4.46 -15.11
C ASP A 17 -7.93 4.30 -14.16
N GLN A 18 -8.42 3.08 -13.96
CA GLN A 18 -9.49 2.79 -12.99
C GLN A 18 -9.07 3.11 -11.55
N ILE A 19 -7.85 2.74 -11.16
CA ILE A 19 -7.28 3.05 -9.84
C ILE A 19 -7.16 4.55 -9.64
N SER A 20 -6.68 5.28 -10.65
CA SER A 20 -6.53 6.74 -10.60
C SER A 20 -7.88 7.42 -10.37
N GLN A 21 -8.95 6.90 -10.98
CA GLN A 21 -10.32 7.37 -10.73
C GLN A 21 -10.82 7.04 -9.31
N ILE A 22 -10.54 5.84 -8.80
CA ILE A 22 -10.88 5.47 -7.41
C ILE A 22 -10.14 6.38 -6.43
N TYR A 23 -8.86 6.63 -6.69
CA TYR A 23 -8.01 7.51 -5.89
C TYR A 23 -8.59 8.92 -5.86
N ALA A 24 -8.85 9.55 -7.01
CA ALA A 24 -9.43 10.89 -7.10
C ALA A 24 -10.80 11.01 -6.42
N LYS A 25 -11.60 9.93 -6.39
CA LYS A 25 -12.91 9.89 -5.70
C LYS A 25 -12.80 9.58 -4.20
N THR A 26 -11.70 8.97 -3.76
CA THR A 26 -11.48 8.61 -2.35
C THR A 26 -10.75 9.72 -1.62
N PHE A 27 -9.83 10.41 -2.30
CA PHE A 27 -9.00 11.49 -1.78
C PHE A 27 -9.38 12.77 -2.52
N THR A 28 -10.09 13.66 -1.83
CA THR A 28 -10.72 14.88 -2.38
C THR A 28 -9.72 16.00 -2.72
N ILE A 29 -8.49 15.91 -2.25
CA ILE A 29 -7.46 16.93 -2.45
C ILE A 29 -6.33 16.28 -3.25
N LYS A 30 -6.05 16.84 -4.42
CA LYS A 30 -5.03 16.38 -5.37
C LYS A 30 -3.59 16.46 -4.82
N ASN A 31 -3.39 16.90 -3.58
CA ASN A 31 -2.10 17.34 -3.06
C ASN A 31 -1.85 17.20 -1.53
N GLU A 32 -2.61 16.43 -0.75
CA GLU A 32 -2.34 16.36 0.71
C GLU A 32 -2.04 14.96 1.28
N PHE A 33 -2.29 13.87 0.56
CA PHE A 33 -2.34 12.56 1.22
C PHE A 33 -1.45 11.45 0.61
N THR A 34 -0.98 11.61 -0.63
CA THR A 34 0.26 10.97 -1.07
C THR A 34 1.02 11.95 -1.94
N GLU A 35 2.27 12.26 -1.62
CA GLU A 35 3.10 13.14 -2.45
C GLU A 35 3.56 12.45 -3.74
N THR A 36 3.18 11.19 -3.92
CA THR A 36 3.78 10.33 -4.92
C THR A 36 2.99 10.37 -6.23
N ASN A 37 3.50 11.11 -7.22
CA ASN A 37 2.99 11.06 -8.58
C ASN A 37 3.61 9.89 -9.36
N LEU A 38 3.14 8.67 -9.09
CA LEU A 38 3.64 7.46 -9.77
C LEU A 38 2.98 7.30 -11.14
N SER A 39 3.75 7.49 -12.20
CA SER A 39 3.37 7.04 -13.54
C SER A 39 3.19 5.51 -13.59
N LEU A 40 2.41 5.00 -14.55
CA LEU A 40 2.29 3.56 -14.81
C LEU A 40 3.65 2.86 -14.93
N LYS A 41 4.63 3.52 -15.57
CA LYS A 41 6.00 3.01 -15.69
C LYS A 41 6.66 2.84 -14.31
N ASN A 42 6.52 3.81 -13.42
CA ASN A 42 7.07 3.74 -12.07
C ASN A 42 6.34 2.71 -11.20
N CYS A 43 5.02 2.57 -11.39
CA CYS A 43 4.25 1.51 -10.76
C CYS A 43 4.77 0.12 -11.13
N ASN A 44 5.02 -0.11 -12.43
CA ASN A 44 5.53 -1.40 -12.90
C ASN A 44 6.96 -1.68 -12.42
N LYS A 45 7.83 -0.66 -12.34
CA LYS A 45 9.15 -0.81 -11.69
C LYS A 45 9.06 -1.21 -10.21
N LEU A 46 8.06 -0.70 -9.48
CA LEU A 46 7.82 -1.14 -8.11
C LEU A 46 7.39 -2.61 -8.06
N PHE A 47 6.60 -3.09 -9.02
CA PHE A 47 6.22 -4.50 -9.06
C PHE A 47 7.38 -5.43 -9.47
N GLU A 48 8.24 -4.99 -10.39
CA GLU A 48 9.47 -5.72 -10.73
C GLU A 48 10.34 -5.93 -9.49
N LYS A 49 10.46 -4.91 -8.65
CA LYS A 49 11.26 -4.97 -7.42
C LYS A 49 10.55 -5.70 -6.28
N PHE A 50 9.26 -5.44 -6.14
CA PHE A 50 8.41 -5.88 -5.04
C PHE A 50 7.14 -6.52 -5.62
N PRO A 51 7.24 -7.76 -6.12
CA PRO A 51 6.11 -8.46 -6.72
C PRO A 51 5.00 -8.66 -5.67
N LYS A 52 3.74 -8.61 -6.09
CA LYS A 52 2.57 -8.81 -5.21
C LYS A 52 2.48 -7.80 -4.06
N SER A 53 3.17 -6.66 -4.16
CA SER A 53 3.08 -5.55 -3.20
C SER A 53 1.73 -4.81 -3.23
N SER A 54 0.94 -5.00 -4.29
CA SER A 54 -0.40 -4.46 -4.43
C SER A 54 -1.44 -5.55 -4.61
N ALA A 55 -2.67 -5.26 -4.19
CA ALA A 55 -3.84 -6.06 -4.48
C ALA A 55 -4.98 -5.20 -5.02
N LEU A 56 -5.56 -5.61 -6.15
CA LEU A 56 -6.80 -5.05 -6.66
C LEU A 56 -7.99 -5.80 -6.08
N ILE A 57 -9.06 -5.05 -5.83
CA ILE A 57 -10.37 -5.58 -5.46
C ILE A 57 -11.26 -5.37 -6.67
N LYS A 58 -11.79 -6.47 -7.22
CA LYS A 58 -12.62 -6.50 -8.41
C LYS A 58 -14.04 -6.89 -8.04
N ASP A 59 -15.01 -6.20 -8.62
CA ASP A 59 -16.40 -6.66 -8.71
C ASP A 59 -16.67 -7.01 -10.17
N ASN A 60 -16.83 -8.31 -10.45
CA ASN A 60 -16.74 -8.86 -11.80
C ASN A 60 -15.38 -8.51 -12.46
N LYS A 61 -15.37 -7.73 -13.55
CA LYS A 61 -14.14 -7.29 -14.25
C LYS A 61 -13.67 -5.89 -13.81
N LYS A 62 -14.49 -5.15 -13.05
CA LYS A 62 -14.23 -3.74 -12.73
C LYS A 62 -13.44 -3.61 -11.44
N THR A 63 -12.39 -2.80 -11.46
CA THR A 63 -11.66 -2.43 -10.23
C THR A 63 -12.52 -1.51 -9.38
N ILE A 64 -12.69 -1.87 -8.12
CA ILE A 64 -13.51 -1.12 -7.14
C ILE A 64 -12.70 -0.61 -5.96
N GLY A 65 -11.48 -1.13 -5.77
CA GLY A 65 -10.55 -0.69 -4.74
C GLY A 65 -9.18 -1.33 -4.89
N GLN A 66 -8.24 -0.87 -4.06
CA GLN A 66 -6.86 -1.32 -4.02
C GLN A 66 -6.24 -1.09 -2.65
N THR A 67 -5.27 -1.94 -2.30
CA THR A 67 -4.27 -1.65 -1.27
C THR A 67 -2.88 -1.85 -1.84
N TRP A 68 -1.93 -1.03 -1.42
CA TRP A 68 -0.52 -1.17 -1.79
C TRP A 68 0.35 -1.01 -0.54
N ILE A 69 1.38 -1.85 -0.43
CA ILE A 69 2.46 -1.73 0.54
C ILE A 69 3.80 -1.46 -0.16
N VAL A 70 4.76 -0.89 0.55
CA VAL A 70 6.14 -0.73 0.05
C VAL A 70 7.11 -1.36 1.05
N PRO A 71 7.79 -2.46 0.69
CA PRO A 71 8.92 -2.97 1.46
C PRO A 71 10.03 -1.92 1.53
N THR A 72 10.57 -1.73 2.73
CA THR A 72 11.56 -0.68 3.00
C THR A 72 12.44 -1.06 4.20
N ASN A 73 13.26 -0.14 4.68
CA ASN A 73 14.08 -0.34 5.86
C ASN A 73 13.92 0.80 6.87
N ARG A 74 14.36 0.53 8.11
CA ARG A 74 14.25 1.47 9.23
C ARG A 74 14.89 2.82 8.93
N LYS A 75 16.06 2.84 8.28
CA LYS A 75 16.77 4.09 7.96
C LYS A 75 15.92 5.01 7.09
N ILE A 76 15.37 4.47 6.00
CA ILE A 76 14.51 5.22 5.09
C ILE A 76 13.24 5.68 5.81
N MET A 77 12.62 4.82 6.63
CA MET A 77 11.41 5.20 7.37
C MET A 77 11.67 6.25 8.43
N THR A 78 12.81 6.21 9.12
CA THR A 78 13.21 7.26 10.08
C THR A 78 13.37 8.61 9.37
N GLU A 79 14.06 8.65 8.23
CA GLU A 79 14.17 9.88 7.42
C GLU A 79 12.78 10.43 7.04
N PHE A 80 11.84 9.56 6.65
CA PHE A 80 10.47 9.96 6.31
C PHE A 80 9.66 10.45 7.53
N LEU A 81 9.77 9.77 8.68
CA LEU A 81 9.09 10.18 9.91
C LEU A 81 9.58 11.53 10.42
N GLU A 82 10.88 11.80 10.29
CA GLU A 82 11.54 13.05 10.68
C GLU A 82 11.37 14.18 9.65
N ASN A 83 10.53 13.99 8.61
CA ASN A 83 10.30 14.95 7.53
C ASN A 83 11.59 15.34 6.76
N LYS A 84 12.63 14.48 6.77
CA LYS A 84 13.88 14.69 6.01
C LYS A 84 13.74 14.31 4.54
N ILE A 85 12.74 13.49 4.22
CA ILE A 85 12.37 13.12 2.85
C ILE A 85 10.86 13.10 2.72
N THR A 86 10.40 13.39 1.51
CA THR A 86 9.01 13.23 1.06
C THR A 86 8.61 11.76 0.98
N GLU A 87 7.31 11.49 0.91
CA GLU A 87 6.81 10.13 0.66
C GLU A 87 7.30 9.60 -0.70
N GLN A 88 7.34 10.48 -1.71
CA GLN A 88 7.85 10.13 -3.03
C GLN A 88 9.32 9.70 -2.97
N GLU A 89 10.16 10.46 -2.27
CA GLU A 89 11.56 10.10 -2.07
C GLU A 89 11.71 8.81 -1.26
N MET A 90 10.85 8.58 -0.26
CA MET A 90 10.82 7.32 0.51
C MET A 90 10.57 6.13 -0.42
N VAL A 91 9.56 6.21 -1.31
CA VAL A 91 9.27 5.16 -2.30
C VAL A 91 10.45 4.95 -3.25
N LEU A 92 11.02 6.03 -3.80
CA LEU A 92 12.13 5.96 -4.74
C LEU A 92 13.42 5.43 -4.08
N LYS A 93 13.71 5.82 -2.84
CA LYS A 93 14.84 5.27 -2.06
C LYS A 93 14.64 3.79 -1.77
N SER A 94 13.41 3.38 -1.42
CA SER A 94 13.08 1.97 -1.20
C SER A 94 13.31 1.14 -2.46
N LEU A 95 12.82 1.61 -3.62
CA LEU A 95 13.06 0.98 -4.91
C LEU A 95 14.56 0.80 -5.23
N LYS A 96 15.39 1.80 -4.89
CA LYS A 96 16.83 1.78 -5.17
C LYS A 96 17.64 0.94 -4.19
N LYS A 97 17.32 0.97 -2.89
CA LYS A 97 18.21 0.49 -1.81
C LYS A 97 17.73 -0.78 -1.10
N VAL A 98 16.48 -1.18 -1.32
CA VAL A 98 15.85 -2.30 -0.60
C VAL A 98 15.55 -3.45 -1.56
N SER A 99 15.71 -4.69 -1.10
CA SER A 99 15.37 -5.93 -1.79
C SER A 99 14.55 -6.85 -0.87
N LEU A 100 14.06 -7.97 -1.39
CA LEU A 100 13.36 -8.98 -0.58
C LEU A 100 14.25 -9.60 0.51
N ASP A 101 15.58 -9.54 0.37
CA ASP A 101 16.51 -10.15 1.32
C ASP A 101 16.92 -9.19 2.46
N ASN A 102 16.73 -7.88 2.30
CA ASN A 102 17.23 -6.88 3.25
C ASN A 102 16.18 -5.93 3.84
N PHE A 103 14.92 -6.04 3.42
CA PHE A 103 13.85 -5.23 4.00
C PHE A 103 13.56 -5.68 5.44
N ASN A 104 13.30 -4.70 6.32
CA ASN A 104 12.90 -4.97 7.70
C ASN A 104 11.69 -4.12 8.15
N CYS A 105 11.16 -3.31 7.23
CA CYS A 105 10.01 -2.47 7.44
C CYS A 105 9.06 -2.62 6.25
N ILE A 106 7.75 -2.45 6.48
CA ILE A 106 6.75 -2.33 5.42
C ILE A 106 5.96 -1.07 5.67
N TYR A 107 5.94 -0.17 4.68
CA TYR A 107 5.06 0.98 4.68
C TYR A 107 3.70 0.60 4.08
N LEU A 108 2.62 0.83 4.83
CA LEU A 108 1.23 0.60 4.42
C LEU A 108 0.74 1.74 3.52
N PHE A 109 1.41 1.91 2.38
CA PHE A 109 1.40 3.07 1.50
C PHE A 109 0.03 3.69 1.24
N TYR A 110 -0.92 2.94 0.67
CA TYR A 110 -2.28 3.46 0.57
C TYR A 110 -3.32 2.35 0.49
N SER A 111 -4.57 2.77 0.72
CA SER A 111 -5.74 1.94 0.47
C SER A 111 -6.94 2.79 0.10
N SER A 112 -7.65 2.38 -0.95
CA SER A 112 -8.81 3.09 -1.45
C SER A 112 -9.87 2.11 -1.94
N ILE A 113 -11.14 2.47 -1.74
CA ILE A 113 -12.28 1.69 -2.22
C ILE A 113 -13.47 2.62 -2.37
N PHE A 114 -14.29 2.41 -3.41
CA PHE A 114 -15.51 3.20 -3.59
C PHE A 114 -16.41 3.09 -2.35
N GLN A 115 -17.07 4.22 -2.02
CA GLN A 115 -17.86 4.38 -0.80
C GLN A 115 -18.88 3.26 -0.59
N LYS A 116 -19.59 2.85 -1.65
CA LYS A 116 -20.61 1.77 -1.59
C LYS A 116 -20.07 0.38 -1.21
N TYR A 117 -18.76 0.16 -1.26
CA TYR A 117 -18.11 -1.10 -0.84
C TYR A 117 -17.31 -0.97 0.47
N ARG A 118 -17.38 0.19 1.16
CA ARG A 118 -16.72 0.38 2.46
C ARG A 118 -17.39 -0.46 3.55
N ARG A 119 -16.70 -0.61 4.69
CA ARG A 119 -17.17 -1.34 5.89
C ARG A 119 -17.48 -2.83 5.70
N GLN A 120 -17.12 -3.42 4.55
CA GLN A 120 -17.24 -4.85 4.26
C GLN A 120 -15.94 -5.65 4.50
N GLY A 121 -14.89 -5.00 5.04
CA GLY A 121 -13.60 -5.63 5.32
C GLY A 121 -12.77 -6.01 4.08
N LEU A 122 -13.15 -5.56 2.88
CA LEU A 122 -12.50 -5.95 1.62
C LEU A 122 -11.03 -5.52 1.54
N ILE A 123 -10.74 -4.28 1.94
CA ILE A 123 -9.36 -3.77 1.98
C ILE A 123 -8.51 -4.54 2.99
N PHE A 124 -9.07 -4.87 4.15
CA PHE A 124 -8.38 -5.68 5.14
C PHE A 124 -8.03 -7.05 4.55
N LYS A 125 -8.99 -7.76 3.95
CA LYS A 125 -8.73 -9.05 3.28
C LYS A 125 -7.64 -8.93 2.20
N ALA A 126 -7.68 -7.87 1.39
CA ALA A 126 -6.67 -7.62 0.36
C ALA A 126 -5.28 -7.39 0.96
N ARG A 127 -5.19 -6.58 2.02
CA ARG A 127 -3.93 -6.24 2.70
C ARG A 127 -3.30 -7.46 3.36
N ILE A 128 -4.10 -8.32 3.99
CA ILE A 128 -3.65 -9.60 4.54
C ILE A 128 -3.11 -10.50 3.42
N LYS A 129 -3.78 -10.57 2.27
CA LYS A 129 -3.30 -11.37 1.14
C LYS A 129 -1.93 -10.89 0.65
N THR A 130 -1.75 -9.57 0.56
CA THR A 130 -0.47 -8.93 0.23
C THR A 130 0.60 -9.21 1.30
N LEU A 131 0.32 -8.97 2.58
CA LEU A 131 1.30 -9.18 3.66
C LEU A 131 1.70 -10.64 3.85
N ASN A 132 0.79 -11.59 3.63
CA ASN A 132 1.10 -13.01 3.64
C ASN A 132 2.17 -13.41 2.62
N HIS A 133 2.35 -12.64 1.54
CA HIS A 133 3.47 -12.84 0.63
C HIS A 133 4.80 -12.42 1.29
N TYR A 134 4.83 -11.26 1.92
CA TYR A 134 6.07 -10.66 2.44
C TYR A 134 6.55 -11.24 3.77
N ILE A 135 5.64 -11.62 4.66
CA ILE A 135 5.98 -12.17 5.99
C ILE A 135 6.73 -13.51 5.88
N LYS A 136 6.61 -14.21 4.75
CA LYS A 136 7.36 -15.45 4.48
C LYS A 136 8.86 -15.20 4.31
N PHE A 137 9.24 -14.04 3.76
CA PHE A 137 10.64 -13.66 3.56
C PHE A 137 11.26 -13.10 4.84
N ASN A 138 10.49 -12.32 5.62
CA ASN A 138 10.96 -11.79 6.89
C ASN A 138 9.82 -11.81 7.92
N LYS A 139 10.03 -12.50 9.04
CA LYS A 139 9.05 -12.57 10.14
C LYS A 139 9.13 -11.39 11.11
N LYS A 140 10.25 -10.67 11.13
CA LYS A 140 10.55 -9.57 12.07
C LYS A 140 10.41 -8.21 11.36
N ILE A 141 9.22 -7.95 10.84
CA ILE A 141 8.90 -6.71 10.12
C ILE A 141 8.26 -5.68 11.06
N ILE A 142 8.56 -4.41 10.86
CA ILE A 142 7.83 -3.30 11.46
C ILE A 142 6.91 -2.69 10.43
N LEU A 143 5.64 -2.53 10.77
CA LEU A 143 4.68 -1.84 9.93
C LEU A 143 4.75 -0.34 10.19
N PHE A 144 4.67 0.44 9.13
CA PHE A 144 4.54 1.89 9.19
C PHE A 144 3.28 2.32 8.46
N ALA A 145 2.61 3.35 8.96
CA ALA A 145 1.47 3.95 8.29
C ALA A 145 1.49 5.46 8.46
N TRP A 146 1.01 6.16 7.43
CA TRP A 146 0.62 7.56 7.53
C TRP A 146 -0.88 7.60 7.24
N VAL A 147 -1.67 8.01 8.23
CA VAL A 147 -3.12 7.81 8.23
C VAL A 147 -3.85 9.14 8.30
N TYR A 148 -4.88 9.28 7.48
CA TYR A 148 -5.65 10.53 7.33
C TYR A 148 -7.14 10.38 7.67
N SER A 149 -7.53 9.18 8.09
CA SER A 149 -8.89 8.90 8.51
C SER A 149 -8.88 7.88 9.64
N LYS A 150 -9.93 7.92 10.47
CA LYS A 150 -10.10 6.95 11.54
C LYS A 150 -10.23 5.53 10.99
N GLU A 151 -10.87 5.35 9.84
CA GLU A 151 -10.93 4.05 9.16
C GLU A 151 -9.55 3.56 8.70
N GLY A 152 -8.69 4.44 8.20
CA GLY A 152 -7.32 4.13 7.82
C GLY A 152 -6.46 3.71 9.01
N GLU A 153 -6.58 4.44 10.13
CA GLU A 153 -5.92 4.12 11.39
C GLU A 153 -6.36 2.74 11.92
N ASN A 154 -7.67 2.52 12.04
CA ASN A 154 -8.22 1.24 12.50
C ASN A 154 -7.79 0.07 11.61
N LEU A 155 -7.71 0.29 10.29
CA LEU A 155 -7.22 -0.71 9.36
C LEU A 155 -5.74 -1.03 9.60
N ALA A 156 -4.89 -0.04 9.86
CA ALA A 156 -3.48 -0.23 10.16
C ALA A 156 -3.30 -1.01 11.48
N ILE A 157 -3.99 -0.60 12.55
CA ILE A 157 -3.96 -1.26 13.86
C ILE A 157 -4.39 -2.73 13.74
N LYS A 158 -5.56 -2.98 13.15
CA LYS A 158 -6.08 -4.35 12.96
C LYS A 158 -5.13 -5.23 12.14
N THR A 159 -4.39 -4.63 11.20
CA THR A 159 -3.37 -5.35 10.41
C THR A 159 -2.20 -5.77 11.29
N ALA A 160 -1.71 -4.86 12.12
CA ALA A 160 -0.60 -5.11 13.05
C ALA A 160 -0.95 -6.17 14.09
N GLU A 161 -2.14 -6.05 14.72
CA GLU A 161 -2.66 -7.00 15.71
C GLU A 161 -2.74 -8.43 15.16
N LYS A 162 -3.25 -8.58 13.93
CA LYS A 162 -3.38 -9.90 13.30
C LYS A 162 -2.06 -10.66 13.20
N TYR A 163 -0.97 -9.95 12.94
CA TYR A 163 0.36 -10.56 12.80
C TYR A 163 1.24 -10.39 14.04
N LYS A 164 0.73 -9.75 15.10
CA LYS A 164 1.50 -9.37 16.29
C LYS A 164 2.79 -8.62 15.92
N LEU A 165 2.70 -7.72 14.93
CA LEU A 165 3.83 -6.92 14.45
C LEU A 165 3.80 -5.52 15.08
N PRO A 166 4.96 -4.90 15.34
CA PRO A 166 5.01 -3.50 15.74
C PRO A 166 4.43 -2.60 14.63
N LEU A 167 3.69 -1.58 15.04
CA LEU A 167 3.15 -0.55 14.15
C LEU A 167 3.60 0.83 14.62
N ILE A 168 4.12 1.62 13.69
CA ILE A 168 4.45 3.03 13.91
C ILE A 168 3.58 3.86 12.99
N ILE A 169 2.80 4.77 13.57
CA ILE A 169 1.93 5.69 12.84
C ILE A 169 2.58 7.07 12.83
N LYS A 170 2.80 7.63 11.63
CA LYS A 170 3.19 9.02 11.45
C LYS A 170 1.98 9.89 11.81
N LYS A 171 2.17 10.79 12.77
CA LYS A 171 1.20 11.84 13.12
C LYS A 171 1.35 13.01 12.16
#